data_AF-A0A924ZLC1-F1
#
_entry.id   AF-A0A924ZLC1-F1
#
_cell.length_a   1.000
_cell.length_b   1.000
_cell.length_c   1.000
_cell.angle_alpha   90.00
_cell.angle_beta   90.00
_cell.angle_gamma   90.00
#
_symmetry.space_group_name_H-M   'P 1'
#
loop_
_entity.id
_entity.type
_entity.pdbx_description
1 polymer ?
#
loop_
_entity_poly.entity_id
_entity_poly.type
_entity_poly.pdbx_seq_one_letter_code
_entity_poly.pdbx_strand_id
1 'polypeptide(L)'
;MAFRALFCISLVSFVISFFSGCFSTQVRLPSSVNQVYKNSEIQQVLGMAAQNNILFHIPEATTREHEKTEIDAKCREVDEPLWAEKLSVYLAEFRKHPEYLTKFHILEIKRGDTAQIQLQKDLDGAMTISVQFVKIESRGRVQITSRIPCKGSIAEYLGRELVKTDYEFPSVEQFGLALQKMPERVRVPRLQFQNGFLSYLAERGVIFKFSHEMSFEKTVKGQFVMAEALNQLSEEIKQPFHKYVNYWFKQISEKSTQAQVLQMFGLISDRDLKSGVKVESESDFSRRTGSENDLTYVFTSYSVENEQIKLVPLQELDKCLQGFTEDMSGVKLRKPASTDKESFLRPGYSCSLNPPPVPTAAN
;
A
#
# COMPACT_ATOMS: atom_id res chain seq x y z
N MET A 1 18.53 -39.45 54.29
CA MET A 1 17.38 -38.71 53.72
C MET A 1 17.77 -37.42 52.99
N ALA A 2 18.87 -36.73 53.36
CA ALA A 2 19.32 -35.49 52.72
C ALA A 2 19.62 -35.59 51.20
N PHE A 3 20.12 -36.76 50.73
CA PHE A 3 20.49 -36.95 49.32
C PHE A 3 19.28 -36.98 48.36
N ARG A 4 18.11 -37.45 48.83
CA ARG A 4 16.86 -37.46 48.04
C ARG A 4 16.27 -36.06 47.90
N ALA A 5 16.40 -35.21 48.91
CA ALA A 5 15.92 -33.84 48.87
C ALA A 5 16.72 -32.97 47.87
N LEU A 6 18.06 -33.11 47.86
CA LEU A 6 18.91 -32.41 46.88
C LEU A 6 18.65 -32.84 45.44
N PHE A 7 18.38 -34.14 45.20
CA PHE A 7 18.07 -34.63 43.87
C PHE A 7 16.73 -34.09 43.35
N CYS A 8 15.70 -34.02 44.21
CA CYS A 8 14.41 -33.43 43.85
C CYS A 8 14.50 -31.92 43.58
N ILE A 9 15.31 -31.17 44.33
CA ILE A 9 15.48 -29.73 44.12
C ILE A 9 16.22 -29.46 42.79
N SER A 10 17.28 -30.21 42.49
CA SER A 10 17.96 -30.09 41.18
C SER A 10 17.05 -30.46 40.01
N LEU A 11 16.20 -31.48 40.18
CA LEU A 11 15.27 -31.91 39.12
C LEU A 11 14.15 -30.88 38.90
N VAL A 12 13.63 -30.27 39.98
CA VAL A 12 12.65 -29.18 39.88
C VAL A 12 13.28 -27.91 39.27
N SER A 13 14.51 -27.54 39.64
CA SER A 13 15.22 -26.42 39.00
C SER A 13 15.54 -26.69 37.53
N PHE A 14 15.86 -27.94 37.15
CA PHE A 14 16.11 -28.32 35.75
C PHE A 14 14.82 -28.30 34.92
N VAL A 15 13.70 -28.73 35.50
CA VAL A 15 12.37 -28.64 34.89
C VAL A 15 11.92 -27.18 34.76
N ILE A 16 12.12 -26.34 35.77
CA ILE A 16 11.83 -24.89 35.69
C ILE A 16 12.74 -24.21 34.64
N SER A 17 13.98 -24.66 34.47
CA SER A 17 14.88 -24.16 33.41
C SER A 17 14.45 -24.63 32.01
N PHE A 18 13.86 -25.83 31.88
CA PHE A 18 13.27 -26.31 30.63
C PHE A 18 11.94 -25.60 30.29
N PHE A 19 11.12 -25.27 31.29
CA PHE A 19 9.87 -24.53 31.08
C PHE A 19 10.09 -23.01 30.90
N SER A 20 11.15 -22.44 31.49
CA SER A 20 11.56 -21.06 31.17
C SER A 20 12.34 -20.95 29.86
N GLY A 21 12.76 -22.07 29.26
CA GLY A 21 13.41 -22.14 27.95
C GLY A 21 12.49 -22.05 26.73
N CYS A 22 11.16 -22.01 26.90
CA CYS A 22 10.23 -21.64 25.83
C CYS A 22 10.18 -20.10 25.67
N PHE A 23 11.33 -19.48 25.45
CA PHE A 23 11.34 -18.13 24.91
C PHE A 23 10.90 -18.20 23.45
N SER A 24 9.90 -17.38 23.10
CA SER A 24 9.46 -17.12 21.74
C SER A 24 10.68 -17.12 20.81
N THR A 25 10.83 -18.16 19.99
CA THR A 25 11.82 -18.14 18.92
C THR A 25 11.34 -17.09 17.93
N GLN A 26 11.94 -15.91 17.94
CA GLN A 26 11.69 -14.89 16.92
C GLN A 26 11.76 -15.54 15.55
N VAL A 27 10.73 -15.32 14.72
CA VAL A 27 10.67 -15.90 13.38
C VAL A 27 11.90 -15.47 12.61
N ARG A 28 12.77 -16.43 12.29
CA ARG A 28 13.99 -16.16 11.53
C ARG A 28 13.59 -15.83 10.09
N LEU A 29 13.73 -14.55 9.75
CA LEU A 29 13.44 -14.06 8.41
C LEU A 29 14.49 -14.56 7.40
N PRO A 30 14.10 -14.88 6.15
CA PRO A 30 15.05 -15.24 5.10
C PRO A 30 15.93 -14.04 4.71
N SER A 31 17.17 -14.30 4.29
CA SER A 31 18.11 -13.25 3.85
C SER A 31 17.60 -12.41 2.67
N SER A 32 16.69 -12.98 1.87
CA SER A 32 16.07 -12.34 0.71
C SER A 32 14.95 -11.35 1.06
N VAL A 33 14.69 -11.08 2.34
CA VAL A 33 13.71 -10.06 2.77
C VAL A 33 14.10 -8.66 2.33
N ASN A 34 15.40 -8.37 2.26
CA ASN A 34 15.87 -7.06 1.77
C ASN A 34 15.72 -6.89 0.26
N GLN A 35 15.54 -7.99 -0.48
CA GLN A 35 15.27 -7.99 -1.92
C GLN A 35 13.76 -8.15 -2.14
N VAL A 36 13.04 -7.07 -1.84
CA VAL A 36 11.58 -7.02 -1.83
C VAL A 36 11.00 -7.08 -3.24
N TYR A 37 11.62 -6.39 -4.19
CA TYR A 37 11.04 -6.12 -5.50
C TYR A 37 12.06 -6.40 -6.61
N LYS A 38 11.58 -6.98 -7.72
CA LYS A 38 12.42 -7.55 -8.79
C LYS A 38 12.47 -6.71 -10.06
N ASN A 39 11.55 -5.77 -10.26
CA ASN A 39 11.53 -4.94 -11.46
C ASN A 39 12.47 -3.74 -11.27
N SER A 40 13.72 -3.91 -11.72
CA SER A 40 14.78 -2.92 -11.61
C SER A 40 14.47 -1.62 -12.36
N GLU A 41 13.65 -1.67 -13.41
CA GLU A 41 13.31 -0.51 -14.22
C GLU A 41 12.41 0.46 -13.46
N ILE A 42 11.38 -0.06 -12.80
CA ILE A 42 10.48 0.74 -11.97
C ILE A 42 11.20 1.28 -10.75
N GLN A 43 12.07 0.48 -10.10
CA GLN A 43 12.90 0.95 -8.99
C GLN A 43 13.75 2.15 -9.40
N GLN A 44 14.38 2.09 -10.59
CA GLN A 44 15.20 3.19 -11.10
C GLN A 44 14.35 4.45 -11.31
N VAL A 45 13.17 4.34 -11.92
CA VAL A 45 12.30 5.51 -12.14
C VAL A 45 11.80 6.11 -10.84
N LEU A 46 11.31 5.28 -9.92
CA LEU A 46 10.88 5.74 -8.61
C LEU A 46 12.04 6.39 -7.84
N GLY A 47 13.26 5.88 -8.00
CA GLY A 47 14.47 6.49 -7.43
C GLY A 47 14.73 7.89 -8.00
N MET A 48 14.64 8.06 -9.32
CA MET A 48 14.77 9.39 -9.95
C MET A 48 13.64 10.34 -9.51
N ALA A 49 12.41 9.83 -9.39
CA ALA A 49 11.27 10.59 -8.90
C ALA A 49 11.48 11.04 -7.44
N ALA A 50 11.94 10.15 -6.56
CA ALA A 50 12.28 10.44 -5.17
C ALA A 50 13.40 11.49 -5.06
N GLN A 51 14.46 11.37 -5.86
CA GLN A 51 15.54 12.38 -5.92
C GLN A 51 15.01 13.77 -6.29
N ASN A 52 13.93 13.83 -7.08
CA ASN A 52 13.25 15.04 -7.49
C ASN A 52 12.03 15.39 -6.61
N ASN A 53 11.86 14.81 -5.42
CA ASN A 53 10.71 15.06 -4.53
C ASN A 53 9.34 14.95 -5.23
N ILE A 54 9.22 14.05 -6.21
CA ILE A 54 7.97 13.77 -6.90
C ILE A 54 7.10 12.88 -6.02
N LEU A 55 5.85 13.30 -5.83
CA LEU A 55 4.83 12.51 -5.15
C LEU A 55 3.84 11.93 -6.16
N PHE A 56 3.27 10.78 -5.81
CA PHE A 56 2.27 10.10 -6.62
C PHE A 56 0.92 10.14 -5.91
N HIS A 57 -0.07 10.78 -6.52
CA HIS A 57 -1.42 10.83 -5.99
C HIS A 57 -2.33 9.87 -6.74
N ILE A 58 -2.76 8.81 -6.06
CA ILE A 58 -3.72 7.82 -6.59
C ILE A 58 -4.96 7.90 -5.70
N PRO A 59 -6.03 8.58 -6.14
CA PRO A 59 -7.26 8.67 -5.38
C PRO A 59 -7.83 7.28 -5.09
N GLU A 60 -8.50 7.12 -3.96
CA GLU A 60 -9.17 5.87 -3.59
C GLU A 60 -10.24 5.45 -4.62
N ALA A 61 -10.90 6.41 -5.26
CA ALA A 61 -11.81 6.10 -6.37
C ALA A 61 -11.09 5.40 -7.53
N THR A 62 -9.79 5.65 -7.74
CA THR A 62 -8.99 5.05 -8.83
C THR A 62 -8.40 3.70 -8.47
N THR A 63 -8.05 3.48 -7.20
CA THR A 63 -7.56 2.17 -6.73
C THR A 63 -8.62 1.08 -6.78
N ARG A 64 -9.90 1.48 -6.86
CA ARG A 64 -11.09 0.61 -6.95
C ARG A 64 -11.63 0.41 -8.37
N GLU A 65 -11.02 1.00 -9.40
CA GLU A 65 -11.48 0.79 -10.79
C GLU A 65 -10.88 -0.50 -11.35
N HIS A 66 -11.76 -1.37 -11.86
CA HIS A 66 -11.41 -2.67 -12.45
C HIS A 66 -12.04 -2.84 -13.82
N GLU A 67 -11.29 -3.40 -14.76
CA GLU A 67 -11.89 -3.92 -15.99
C GLU A 67 -12.71 -5.14 -15.63
N LYS A 68 -13.89 -5.28 -16.25
CA LYS A 68 -14.76 -6.42 -15.96
C LYS A 68 -15.67 -6.76 -17.10
N THR A 69 -15.98 -8.04 -17.22
CA THR A 69 -17.00 -8.56 -18.11
C THR A 69 -18.06 -9.28 -17.27
N GLU A 70 -19.32 -8.85 -17.36
CA GLU A 70 -20.41 -9.42 -16.56
C GLU A 70 -21.71 -9.61 -17.36
N ILE A 71 -22.45 -10.66 -17.03
CA ILE A 71 -23.81 -10.93 -17.51
C ILE A 71 -24.80 -10.71 -16.37
N ASP A 72 -24.46 -11.22 -15.18
CA ASP A 72 -25.16 -11.00 -13.93
C ASP A 72 -24.19 -11.12 -12.74
N ALA A 73 -24.66 -10.88 -11.51
CA ALA A 73 -23.82 -10.92 -10.31
C ALA A 73 -23.13 -12.27 -10.05
N LYS A 74 -23.63 -13.37 -10.63
CA LYS A 74 -23.04 -14.72 -10.50
C LYS A 74 -22.12 -15.06 -11.67
N CYS A 75 -22.24 -14.35 -12.79
CA CYS A 75 -21.44 -14.53 -13.99
C CYS A 75 -20.68 -13.24 -14.33
N ARG A 76 -19.57 -13.02 -13.62
CA ARG A 76 -18.65 -11.89 -13.79
C ARG A 76 -17.18 -12.35 -13.74
N GLU A 77 -16.34 -11.77 -14.59
CA GLU A 77 -14.88 -11.86 -14.58
C GLU A 77 -14.40 -10.42 -14.35
N VAL A 78 -13.64 -10.24 -13.28
CA VAL A 78 -13.10 -8.95 -12.87
C VAL A 78 -11.59 -9.08 -13.01
N ASP A 79 -11.01 -8.21 -13.82
CA ASP A 79 -9.57 -8.08 -13.97
C ASP A 79 -9.00 -7.27 -12.81
N GLU A 80 -7.69 -7.31 -12.66
CA GLU A 80 -7.00 -6.68 -11.54
C GLU A 80 -7.02 -5.14 -11.63
N PRO A 81 -6.85 -4.42 -10.51
CA PRO A 81 -6.79 -2.97 -10.56
C PRO A 81 -5.67 -2.49 -11.48
N LEU A 82 -6.05 -1.81 -12.56
CA LEU A 82 -5.15 -1.45 -13.65
C LEU A 82 -4.26 -0.23 -13.38
N TRP A 83 -4.53 0.54 -12.32
CA TRP A 83 -3.82 1.81 -12.10
C TRP A 83 -2.30 1.62 -11.98
N ALA A 84 -1.84 0.51 -11.39
CA ALA A 84 -0.42 0.23 -11.21
C ALA A 84 0.27 -0.02 -12.55
N GLU A 85 -0.34 -0.85 -13.40
CA GLU A 85 0.12 -1.12 -14.76
C GLU A 85 0.11 0.15 -15.62
N LYS A 86 -0.99 0.91 -15.62
CA LYS A 86 -1.08 2.13 -16.42
C LYS A 86 -0.10 3.19 -15.95
N LEU A 87 0.06 3.38 -14.63
CA LEU A 87 1.08 4.29 -14.09
C LEU A 87 2.49 3.88 -14.53
N SER A 88 2.81 2.58 -14.52
CA SER A 88 4.12 2.07 -14.95
C SER A 88 4.47 2.45 -16.39
N VAL A 89 3.47 2.53 -17.28
CA VAL A 89 3.64 2.95 -18.67
C VAL A 89 4.09 4.41 -18.77
N TYR A 90 3.48 5.31 -17.99
CA TYR A 90 3.90 6.73 -17.97
C TYR A 90 5.24 6.93 -17.27
N LEU A 91 5.51 6.16 -16.22
CA LEU A 91 6.80 6.19 -15.52
C LEU A 91 7.98 5.87 -16.45
N ALA A 92 7.78 4.97 -17.43
CA ALA A 92 8.82 4.63 -18.39
C ALA A 92 9.34 5.82 -19.21
N GLU A 93 8.53 6.88 -19.39
CA GLU A 93 8.98 8.10 -20.09
C GLU A 93 10.09 8.84 -19.36
N PHE A 94 10.13 8.79 -18.02
CA PHE A 94 11.18 9.44 -17.24
C PHE A 94 12.54 8.78 -17.37
N ARG A 95 12.62 7.54 -17.89
CA ARG A 95 13.90 6.93 -18.26
C ARG A 95 14.45 7.50 -19.55
N LYS A 96 13.56 7.81 -20.50
CA LYS A 96 13.92 8.40 -21.80
C LYS A 96 14.22 9.88 -21.66
N HIS A 97 13.46 10.56 -20.79
CA HIS A 97 13.51 12.00 -20.57
C HIS A 97 13.54 12.33 -19.06
N PRO A 98 14.66 12.08 -18.36
CA PRO A 98 14.79 12.39 -16.93
C PRO A 98 14.56 13.87 -16.61
N GLU A 99 14.82 14.77 -17.56
CA GLU A 99 14.58 16.21 -17.46
C GLU A 99 13.11 16.58 -17.22
N TYR A 100 12.16 15.69 -17.52
CA TYR A 100 10.75 15.97 -17.25
C TYR A 100 10.42 15.99 -15.75
N LEU A 101 11.22 15.34 -14.91
CA LEU A 101 10.97 15.26 -13.45
C LEU A 101 11.17 16.62 -12.74
N THR A 102 11.77 17.60 -13.38
CA THR A 102 11.95 18.95 -12.81
C THR A 102 10.76 19.88 -13.05
N LYS A 103 9.76 19.43 -13.83
CA LYS A 103 8.67 20.28 -14.33
C LYS A 103 7.38 20.25 -13.53
N PHE A 104 7.20 19.22 -12.70
CA PHE A 104 6.00 19.03 -11.89
C PHE A 104 6.38 18.56 -10.49
N HIS A 105 5.46 18.59 -9.55
CA HIS A 105 5.68 18.10 -8.19
C HIS A 105 4.89 16.83 -7.89
N ILE A 106 3.68 16.72 -8.46
CA ILE A 106 2.77 15.61 -8.21
C ILE A 106 2.37 15.00 -9.55
N LEU A 107 2.53 13.69 -9.68
CA LEU A 107 1.92 12.91 -10.74
C LEU A 107 0.65 12.26 -10.18
N GLU A 108 -0.48 12.56 -10.81
CA GLU A 108 -1.78 12.03 -10.42
C GLU A 108 -2.33 11.13 -11.52
N ILE A 109 -2.95 10.02 -11.16
CA ILE A 109 -3.77 9.22 -12.07
C ILE A 109 -5.18 9.19 -11.49
N LYS A 110 -6.17 9.66 -12.23
CA LYS A 110 -7.54 9.76 -11.74
C LYS A 110 -8.56 9.53 -12.83
N ARG A 111 -9.76 9.13 -12.43
CA ARG A 111 -10.92 9.15 -13.32
C ARG A 111 -11.32 10.59 -13.63
N GLY A 112 -11.63 10.87 -14.89
CA GLY A 112 -12.18 12.13 -15.38
C GLY A 112 -13.32 11.90 -16.36
N ASP A 113 -13.81 13.00 -16.94
CA ASP A 113 -14.90 12.97 -17.92
C ASP A 113 -14.40 12.58 -19.33
N THR A 114 -13.11 12.80 -19.59
CA THR A 114 -12.45 12.47 -20.87
C THR A 114 -11.03 11.96 -20.62
N ALA A 115 -10.51 11.14 -21.53
CA ALA A 115 -9.12 10.70 -21.50
C ALA A 115 -8.18 11.83 -21.94
N GLN A 116 -7.44 12.43 -21.01
CA GLN A 116 -6.57 13.58 -21.29
C GLN A 116 -5.47 13.77 -20.24
N ILE A 117 -4.46 14.56 -20.59
CA ILE A 117 -3.44 15.04 -19.65
C ILE A 117 -3.82 16.43 -19.19
N GLN A 118 -4.10 16.59 -17.90
CA GLN A 118 -4.44 17.87 -17.31
C GLN A 118 -3.26 18.41 -16.50
N LEU A 119 -3.00 19.71 -16.63
CA LEU A 119 -2.03 20.42 -15.81
C LEU A 119 -2.79 21.30 -14.82
N GLN A 120 -2.52 21.12 -13.53
CA GLN A 120 -3.07 21.95 -12.47
C GLN A 120 -1.94 22.69 -11.77
N LYS A 121 -2.15 24.00 -11.55
CA LYS A 121 -1.28 24.83 -10.74
C LYS A 121 -2.04 25.26 -9.49
N ASP A 122 -1.55 24.87 -8.33
CA ASP A 122 -2.11 25.28 -7.06
C ASP A 122 -1.73 26.73 -6.73
N LEU A 123 -2.43 27.35 -5.77
CA LEU A 123 -2.21 28.74 -5.38
C LEU A 123 -0.79 29.02 -4.88
N ASP A 124 -0.13 28.02 -4.30
CA ASP A 124 1.26 28.10 -3.84
C ASP A 124 2.30 27.82 -4.94
N GLY A 125 1.83 27.60 -6.17
CA GLY A 125 2.66 27.33 -7.34
C GLY A 125 3.03 25.87 -7.54
N ALA A 126 2.52 24.94 -6.71
CA ALA A 126 2.70 23.51 -6.98
C ALA A 126 2.07 23.13 -8.31
N MET A 127 2.73 22.23 -9.01
CA MET A 127 2.36 21.78 -10.34
C MET A 127 1.99 20.30 -10.25
N THR A 128 0.75 19.98 -10.58
CA THR A 128 0.25 18.62 -10.67
C THR A 128 0.03 18.30 -12.14
N ILE A 129 0.60 17.20 -12.61
CA ILE A 129 0.26 16.60 -13.89
C ILE A 129 -0.66 15.42 -13.63
N SER A 130 -1.88 15.49 -14.15
CA SER A 130 -2.91 14.48 -13.96
C SER A 130 -3.14 13.72 -15.25
N VAL A 131 -2.93 12.41 -15.22
CA VAL A 131 -3.41 11.48 -16.23
C VAL A 131 -4.88 11.18 -15.91
N GLN A 132 -5.79 11.77 -16.68
CA GLN A 132 -7.21 11.50 -16.57
C GLN A 132 -7.62 10.38 -17.51
N PHE A 133 -8.29 9.35 -16.98
CA PHE A 133 -8.86 8.27 -17.78
C PHE A 133 -10.38 8.27 -17.68
N VAL A 134 -11.04 7.68 -18.67
CA VAL A 134 -12.50 7.58 -18.72
C VAL A 134 -12.96 6.14 -18.75
N LYS A 135 -14.05 5.86 -18.04
CA LYS A 135 -14.72 4.55 -18.05
C LYS A 135 -15.51 4.39 -19.35
N ILE A 136 -15.30 3.28 -20.04
CA ILE A 136 -16.06 2.89 -21.22
C ILE A 136 -16.89 1.66 -20.88
N GLU A 137 -18.18 1.72 -21.13
CA GLU A 137 -19.06 0.56 -21.06
C GLU A 137 -19.53 0.18 -22.46
N SER A 138 -19.24 -1.06 -22.86
CA SER A 138 -19.81 -1.66 -24.06
C SER A 138 -20.86 -2.70 -23.66
N ARG A 139 -21.99 -2.67 -24.35
CA ARG A 139 -23.13 -3.57 -24.12
C ARG A 139 -23.37 -4.40 -25.35
N GLY A 140 -23.45 -5.70 -25.16
CA GLY A 140 -23.76 -6.68 -26.20
C GLY A 140 -24.78 -7.68 -25.71
N ARG A 141 -25.01 -8.71 -26.54
CA ARG A 141 -25.75 -9.90 -26.12
C ARG A 141 -24.85 -11.11 -26.25
N VAL A 142 -25.05 -12.09 -25.36
CA VAL A 142 -24.36 -13.37 -25.43
C VAL A 142 -24.78 -14.09 -26.71
N GLN A 143 -23.79 -14.38 -27.56
CA GLN A 143 -23.89 -15.18 -28.77
C GLN A 143 -23.14 -16.50 -28.56
N ILE A 144 -23.31 -17.46 -29.47
CA ILE A 144 -22.63 -18.78 -29.39
C ILE A 144 -21.10 -18.63 -29.37
N THR A 145 -20.57 -17.56 -29.96
CA THR A 145 -19.14 -17.23 -30.00
C THR A 145 -18.67 -16.35 -28.85
N SER A 146 -19.57 -15.88 -27.97
CA SER A 146 -19.19 -15.05 -26.84
C SER A 146 -18.39 -15.84 -25.82
N ARG A 147 -17.27 -15.26 -25.36
CA ARG A 147 -16.58 -15.76 -24.18
C ARG A 147 -17.37 -15.34 -22.94
N ILE A 148 -17.96 -16.30 -22.23
CA ILE A 148 -18.66 -16.05 -20.97
C ILE A 148 -17.71 -16.18 -19.78
N PRO A 149 -17.83 -15.31 -18.77
CA PRO A 149 -16.88 -15.26 -17.65
C PRO A 149 -17.10 -16.35 -16.59
N CYS A 150 -18.23 -17.06 -16.62
CA CYS A 150 -18.57 -18.09 -15.64
C CYS A 150 -18.41 -19.52 -16.16
N LYS A 151 -18.28 -20.46 -15.22
CA LYS A 151 -18.32 -21.90 -15.50
C LYS A 151 -19.78 -22.32 -15.70
N GLY A 152 -20.18 -22.57 -16.94
CA GLY A 152 -21.55 -22.98 -17.29
C GLY A 152 -21.72 -23.19 -18.79
N SER A 153 -22.89 -23.72 -19.19
CA SER A 153 -23.23 -23.83 -20.61
C SER A 153 -23.63 -22.46 -21.16
N ILE A 154 -23.03 -22.07 -22.29
CA ILE A 154 -23.38 -20.80 -22.97
C ILE A 154 -24.87 -20.71 -23.30
N ALA A 155 -25.53 -21.85 -23.51
CA ALA A 155 -26.95 -21.93 -23.82
C ALA A 155 -27.85 -21.29 -22.74
N GLU A 156 -27.44 -21.32 -21.47
CA GLU A 156 -28.19 -20.74 -20.34
C GLU A 156 -28.20 -19.20 -20.37
N TYR A 157 -27.22 -18.62 -21.06
CA TYR A 157 -26.98 -17.18 -21.11
C TYR A 157 -27.24 -16.58 -22.50
N LEU A 158 -27.50 -17.39 -23.53
CA LEU A 158 -27.76 -16.90 -24.89
C LEU A 158 -28.84 -15.80 -24.91
N GLY A 159 -28.53 -14.70 -25.60
CA GLY A 159 -29.42 -13.55 -25.72
C GLY A 159 -29.48 -12.63 -24.50
N ARG A 160 -28.89 -13.00 -23.35
CA ARG A 160 -28.76 -12.09 -22.19
C ARG A 160 -27.79 -10.96 -22.48
N GLU A 161 -27.96 -9.85 -21.76
CA GLU A 161 -27.06 -8.70 -21.84
C GLU A 161 -25.67 -9.09 -21.32
N LEU A 162 -24.64 -8.72 -22.08
CA LEU A 162 -23.24 -8.83 -21.71
C LEU A 162 -22.69 -7.42 -21.60
N VAL A 163 -22.22 -7.03 -20.42
CA VAL A 163 -21.63 -5.72 -20.15
C VAL A 163 -20.13 -5.89 -19.99
N LYS A 164 -19.35 -5.13 -20.77
CA LYS A 164 -17.90 -5.05 -20.64
C LYS A 164 -17.52 -3.63 -20.25
N THR A 165 -16.84 -3.51 -19.12
CA THR A 165 -16.26 -2.28 -18.58
C THR A 165 -14.78 -2.26 -18.91
N ASP A 166 -14.36 -1.24 -19.65
CA ASP A 166 -12.98 -0.95 -20.02
C ASP A 166 -12.62 0.49 -19.60
N TYR A 167 -11.34 0.87 -19.69
CA TYR A 167 -10.91 2.25 -19.45
C TYR A 167 -9.99 2.74 -20.54
N GLU A 168 -10.29 3.95 -21.03
CA GLU A 168 -9.45 4.64 -22.01
C GLU A 168 -8.51 5.62 -21.32
N PHE A 169 -7.24 5.51 -21.67
CA PHE A 169 -6.14 6.32 -21.14
C PHE A 169 -5.56 7.18 -22.26
N PRO A 170 -5.10 8.41 -21.95
CA PRO A 170 -4.37 9.23 -22.90
C PRO A 170 -3.05 8.54 -23.26
N SER A 171 -2.61 8.74 -24.49
CA SER A 171 -1.37 8.15 -25.00
C SER A 171 -0.12 8.67 -24.26
N VAL A 172 0.96 7.89 -24.32
CA VAL A 172 2.26 8.28 -23.77
C VAL A 172 2.85 9.47 -24.54
N GLU A 173 2.59 9.56 -25.85
CA GLU A 173 3.00 10.70 -26.65
C GLU A 173 2.31 11.99 -26.18
N GLN A 174 1.01 11.94 -25.86
CA GLN A 174 0.29 13.09 -25.29
C GLN A 174 0.88 13.51 -23.93
N PHE A 175 1.27 12.56 -23.09
CA PHE A 175 1.95 12.82 -21.81
C PHE A 175 3.30 13.51 -22.00
N GLY A 176 4.15 12.98 -22.89
CA GLY A 176 5.44 13.59 -23.23
C GLY A 176 5.28 15.00 -23.79
N LEU A 177 4.34 15.22 -24.71
CA LEU A 177 4.06 16.54 -25.28
C LEU A 177 3.57 17.56 -24.23
N ALA A 178 2.77 17.13 -23.25
CA ALA A 178 2.35 17.98 -22.15
C ALA A 178 3.56 18.41 -21.30
N LEU A 179 4.42 17.46 -20.91
CA LEU A 179 5.64 17.72 -20.13
C LEU A 179 6.63 18.61 -20.88
N GLN A 180 6.81 18.42 -22.18
CA GLN A 180 7.69 19.27 -22.99
C GLN A 180 7.30 20.75 -22.92
N LYS A 181 5.99 21.04 -22.92
CA LYS A 181 5.45 22.41 -22.88
C LYS A 181 5.46 23.03 -21.48
N MET A 182 5.68 22.24 -20.43
CA MET A 182 5.73 22.75 -19.06
C MET A 182 7.04 23.51 -18.80
N PRO A 183 6.97 24.64 -18.08
CA PRO A 183 8.16 25.29 -17.55
C PRO A 183 8.76 24.48 -16.40
N GLU A 184 9.98 24.84 -16.00
CA GLU A 184 10.55 24.37 -14.74
C GLU A 184 9.62 24.71 -13.56
N ARG A 185 9.47 23.76 -12.64
CA ARG A 185 8.60 23.97 -11.48
C ARG A 185 9.25 24.97 -10.51
N VAL A 186 8.42 25.77 -9.87
CA VAL A 186 8.88 26.66 -8.80
C VAL A 186 9.13 25.88 -7.51
N ARG A 187 9.92 26.43 -6.60
CA ARG A 187 10.13 25.83 -5.28
C ARG A 187 8.90 26.05 -4.40
N VAL A 188 8.27 24.97 -3.93
CA VAL A 188 7.08 25.03 -3.07
C VAL A 188 7.38 24.53 -1.66
N PRO A 189 7.19 25.34 -0.59
CA PRO A 189 7.58 24.98 0.79
C PRO A 189 7.03 23.65 1.31
N ARG A 190 5.75 23.32 1.07
CA ARG A 190 5.15 22.06 1.55
C ARG A 190 5.73 20.81 0.91
N LEU A 191 6.43 20.98 -0.21
CA LEU A 191 7.07 19.92 -0.98
C LEU A 191 8.60 19.98 -0.83
N GLN A 192 9.08 20.69 0.19
CA GLN A 192 10.49 20.70 0.61
C GLN A 192 10.65 19.78 1.82
N PHE A 193 11.01 18.53 1.58
CA PHE A 193 11.29 17.52 2.60
C PHE A 193 12.51 16.71 2.20
N GLN A 194 13.07 15.98 3.16
CA GLN A 194 14.11 14.98 2.90
C GLN A 194 13.53 13.82 2.08
N ASN A 195 14.26 13.39 1.04
CA ASN A 195 13.84 12.31 0.15
C ASN A 195 14.35 10.93 0.56
N GLY A 196 14.99 10.80 1.72
CA GLY A 196 15.56 9.53 2.20
C GLY A 196 14.49 8.45 2.29
N PHE A 197 13.35 8.77 2.91
CA PHE A 197 12.24 7.82 3.02
C PHE A 197 11.63 7.45 1.66
N LEU A 198 11.44 8.43 0.76
CA LEU A 198 10.94 8.13 -0.59
C LEU A 198 11.91 7.25 -1.38
N SER A 199 13.22 7.44 -1.22
CA SER A 199 14.25 6.60 -1.84
C SER A 199 14.22 5.18 -1.28
N TYR A 200 14.07 5.04 0.04
CA TYR A 200 13.86 3.74 0.71
C TYR A 200 12.62 3.00 0.16
N LEU A 201 11.50 3.71 -0.05
CA LEU A 201 10.30 3.11 -0.67
C LEU A 201 10.53 2.75 -2.15
N ALA A 202 11.20 3.62 -2.92
CA ALA A 202 11.49 3.41 -4.33
C ALA A 202 12.32 2.16 -4.60
N GLU A 203 13.35 1.89 -3.78
CA GLU A 203 14.14 0.65 -3.83
C GLU A 203 13.29 -0.63 -3.70
N ARG A 204 12.08 -0.51 -3.15
CA ARG A 204 11.15 -1.61 -2.88
C ARG A 204 9.96 -1.62 -3.85
N GLY A 205 9.95 -0.75 -4.87
CA GLY A 205 8.81 -0.63 -5.79
C GLY A 205 7.57 -0.04 -5.12
N VAL A 206 7.76 0.72 -4.03
CA VAL A 206 6.68 1.28 -3.21
C VAL A 206 6.60 2.80 -3.45
N ILE A 207 5.39 3.32 -3.63
CA ILE A 207 5.11 4.76 -3.62
C ILE A 207 4.50 5.19 -2.29
N PHE A 208 4.77 6.43 -1.90
CA PHE A 208 4.14 7.04 -0.73
C PHE A 208 2.71 7.47 -1.07
N LYS A 209 1.72 6.80 -0.47
CA LYS A 209 0.31 7.17 -0.59
C LYS A 209 0.03 8.33 0.35
N PHE A 210 -0.43 9.43 -0.23
CA PHE A 210 -0.86 10.62 0.48
C PHE A 210 -2.20 11.13 -0.08
N SER A 211 -2.83 12.07 0.62
CA SER A 211 -3.98 12.82 0.11
C SER A 211 -3.61 14.29 -0.08
N HIS A 212 -4.25 14.97 -1.03
CA HIS A 212 -3.99 16.40 -1.26
C HIS A 212 -4.24 17.22 0.00
N GLU A 213 -5.27 16.90 0.79
CA GLU A 213 -5.61 17.58 2.04
C GLU A 213 -4.44 17.52 3.03
N MET A 214 -3.84 16.35 3.23
CA MET A 214 -2.68 16.17 4.12
C MET A 214 -1.49 17.04 3.69
N SER A 215 -1.31 17.27 2.39
CA SER A 215 -0.21 18.09 1.90
C SER A 215 -0.36 19.57 2.25
N PHE A 216 -1.60 20.05 2.43
CA PHE A 216 -1.90 21.42 2.84
C PHE A 216 -2.03 21.59 4.36
N GLU A 217 -2.16 20.48 5.10
CA GLU A 217 -2.30 20.52 6.54
C GLU A 217 -1.07 21.14 7.21
N LYS A 218 -1.32 22.04 8.17
CA LYS A 218 -0.31 22.74 8.93
C LYS A 218 -0.55 22.63 10.42
N THR A 219 0.54 22.60 11.18
CA THR A 219 0.49 22.87 12.61
C THR A 219 0.15 24.34 12.87
N VAL A 220 -0.21 24.69 14.11
CA VAL A 220 -0.43 26.08 14.54
C VAL A 220 0.82 26.94 14.30
N LYS A 221 2.02 26.33 14.32
CA LYS A 221 3.31 26.98 14.05
C LYS A 221 3.60 27.15 12.55
N GLY A 222 2.68 26.74 11.69
CA GLY A 222 2.80 26.87 10.23
C GLY A 222 3.66 25.80 9.55
N GLN A 223 4.07 24.75 10.27
CA GLN A 223 4.82 23.63 9.68
C GLN A 223 3.88 22.71 8.91
N PHE A 224 4.25 22.32 7.70
CA PHE A 224 3.45 21.40 6.90
C PHE A 224 3.59 19.96 7.41
N VAL A 225 2.45 19.32 7.67
CA VAL A 225 2.41 18.00 8.33
C VAL A 225 3.13 16.94 7.51
N MET A 226 2.82 16.87 6.22
CA MET A 226 3.46 15.91 5.32
C MET A 226 4.98 16.07 5.25
N ALA A 227 5.47 17.30 5.19
CA ALA A 227 6.91 17.57 5.09
C ALA A 227 7.63 17.12 6.36
N GLU A 228 7.07 17.43 7.54
CA GLU A 228 7.64 17.02 8.82
C GLU A 228 7.61 15.50 9.00
N ALA A 229 6.51 14.84 8.63
CA ALA A 229 6.42 13.39 8.68
C ALA A 229 7.48 12.72 7.79
N LEU A 230 7.65 13.18 6.55
CA LEU A 230 8.67 12.64 5.64
C LEU A 230 10.11 12.92 6.12
N ASN A 231 10.34 14.06 6.77
CA ASN A 231 11.63 14.35 7.41
C ASN A 231 11.92 13.38 8.56
N GLN A 232 10.97 13.18 9.46
CA GLN A 232 11.10 12.24 10.58
C GLN A 232 11.35 10.81 10.08
N LEU A 233 10.54 10.34 9.13
CA LEU A 233 10.71 9.01 8.54
C LEU A 233 12.08 8.85 7.85
N SER A 234 12.59 9.92 7.21
CA SER A 234 13.91 9.91 6.57
C SER A 234 15.07 9.78 7.57
N GLU A 235 14.91 10.29 8.78
CA GLU A 235 15.88 10.08 9.87
C GLU A 235 15.77 8.67 10.46
N GLU A 236 14.55 8.17 10.65
CA GLU A 236 14.31 6.84 11.22
C GLU A 236 14.81 5.69 10.34
N ILE A 237 14.76 5.83 9.00
CA ILE A 237 15.29 4.79 8.11
C ILE A 237 16.80 4.56 8.22
N LYS A 238 17.54 5.52 8.79
CA LYS A 238 18.99 5.37 9.02
C LYS A 238 19.29 4.35 10.14
N GLN A 239 18.28 4.00 10.94
CA GLN A 239 18.36 2.98 11.98
C GLN A 239 18.15 1.57 11.40
N PRO A 240 18.63 0.49 12.04
CA PRO A 240 18.60 -0.86 11.47
C PRO A 240 17.25 -1.60 11.60
N PHE A 241 16.13 -0.92 11.88
CA PHE A 241 14.88 -1.51 12.39
C PHE A 241 13.75 -1.67 11.34
N HIS A 242 14.04 -2.25 10.17
CA HIS A 242 13.04 -2.34 9.08
C HIS A 242 12.88 -3.76 8.52
N LYS A 243 13.26 -4.78 9.30
CA LYS A 243 13.33 -6.16 8.80
C LYS A 243 11.94 -6.71 8.51
N TYR A 244 10.99 -6.50 9.42
CA TYR A 244 9.63 -6.96 9.26
C TYR A 244 8.84 -6.05 8.30
N VAL A 245 9.11 -4.75 8.27
CA VAL A 245 8.57 -3.86 7.21
C VAL A 245 8.94 -4.38 5.83
N ASN A 246 10.23 -4.68 5.59
CA ASN A 246 10.69 -5.25 4.33
C ASN A 246 10.05 -6.62 4.05
N TYR A 247 9.90 -7.45 5.09
CA TYR A 247 9.26 -8.77 4.95
C TYR A 247 7.81 -8.62 4.49
N TRP A 248 7.08 -7.65 5.02
CA TRP A 248 5.69 -7.40 4.65
C TRP A 248 5.52 -6.85 3.25
N PHE A 249 6.37 -5.92 2.81
CA PHE A 249 6.36 -5.52 1.41
C PHE A 249 6.60 -6.71 0.47
N LYS A 250 7.50 -7.63 0.86
CA LYS A 250 7.75 -8.84 0.08
C LYS A 250 6.54 -9.78 0.09
N GLN A 251 5.93 -10.01 1.25
CA GLN A 251 4.74 -10.87 1.35
C GLN A 251 3.57 -10.32 0.53
N ILE A 252 3.34 -9.00 0.56
CA ILE A 252 2.31 -8.35 -0.25
C ILE A 252 2.64 -8.52 -1.74
N SER A 253 3.89 -8.28 -2.17
CA SER A 253 4.31 -8.46 -3.57
C SER A 253 4.15 -9.90 -4.08
N GLU A 254 4.47 -10.91 -3.27
CA GLU A 254 4.36 -12.32 -3.66
C GLU A 254 2.90 -12.81 -3.80
N LYS A 255 1.93 -12.02 -3.33
CA LYS A 255 0.53 -12.43 -3.17
C LYS A 255 -0.46 -11.52 -3.89
N SER A 256 -0.03 -10.32 -4.24
CA SER A 256 -0.78 -9.37 -5.06
C SER A 256 0.05 -9.06 -6.30
N THR A 257 -0.45 -9.51 -7.44
CA THR A 257 -0.04 -9.16 -8.81
C THR A 257 0.04 -7.65 -9.03
N GLN A 258 -0.96 -6.88 -8.58
CA GLN A 258 -0.90 -5.42 -8.55
C GLN A 258 0.35 -4.92 -7.78
N ALA A 259 0.65 -5.50 -6.62
CA ALA A 259 1.85 -5.21 -5.82
C ALA A 259 3.16 -5.76 -6.44
N GLN A 260 3.09 -6.61 -7.47
CA GLN A 260 4.26 -6.95 -8.30
C GLN A 260 4.58 -5.81 -9.27
N VAL A 261 3.60 -4.97 -9.60
CA VAL A 261 3.80 -3.79 -10.44
C VAL A 261 4.14 -2.57 -9.59
N LEU A 262 3.25 -2.12 -8.69
CA LEU A 262 3.53 -0.99 -7.80
C LEU A 262 2.82 -1.19 -6.47
N GLN A 263 3.56 -1.00 -5.37
CA GLN A 263 3.04 -1.04 -4.00
C GLN A 263 2.82 0.35 -3.44
N MET A 264 2.05 0.44 -2.37
CA MET A 264 1.87 1.67 -1.61
C MET A 264 2.40 1.54 -0.18
N PHE A 265 2.80 2.66 0.39
CA PHE A 265 2.94 2.85 1.83
C PHE A 265 2.06 4.02 2.25
N GLY A 266 1.12 3.78 3.16
CA GLY A 266 0.15 4.79 3.58
C GLY A 266 0.61 5.61 4.79
N LEU A 267 0.41 6.93 4.74
CA LEU A 267 0.37 7.79 5.93
C LEU A 267 -1.07 8.26 6.13
N ILE A 268 -1.68 7.88 7.26
CA ILE A 268 -3.12 8.10 7.52
C ILE A 268 -3.30 9.00 8.73
N SER A 269 -4.21 9.97 8.67
CA SER A 269 -4.62 10.71 9.86
C SER A 269 -5.51 9.82 10.75
N ASP A 270 -5.08 9.51 11.96
CA ASP A 270 -5.88 8.79 12.95
C ASP A 270 -5.62 9.40 14.34
N ARG A 271 -6.69 9.65 15.11
CA ARG A 271 -6.57 10.13 16.50
C ARG A 271 -5.94 9.05 17.37
N ASP A 272 -6.34 7.80 17.15
CA ASP A 272 -5.77 6.65 17.81
C ASP A 272 -4.64 6.13 16.95
N LEU A 273 -3.43 6.62 17.22
CA LEU A 273 -2.22 6.27 16.47
C LEU A 273 -2.07 4.76 16.29
N LYS A 274 -2.15 4.32 15.03
CA LYS A 274 -2.06 2.93 14.56
C LYS A 274 -1.02 2.75 13.47
N SER A 275 -0.53 1.52 13.34
CA SER A 275 0.33 1.11 12.22
C SER A 275 0.14 -0.38 11.93
N GLY A 276 0.50 -0.82 10.73
CA GLY A 276 0.41 -2.22 10.33
C GLY A 276 0.16 -2.40 8.83
N VAL A 277 -0.75 -3.31 8.49
CA VAL A 277 -1.16 -3.62 7.11
C VAL A 277 -2.62 -3.24 6.93
N LYS A 278 -2.91 -2.35 5.99
CA LYS A 278 -4.27 -1.92 5.64
C LYS A 278 -4.72 -2.56 4.34
N VAL A 279 -6.02 -2.82 4.27
CA VAL A 279 -6.72 -3.38 3.13
C VAL A 279 -7.81 -2.38 2.78
N GLU A 280 -7.76 -1.85 1.57
CA GLU A 280 -8.71 -0.84 1.09
C GLU A 280 -9.87 -1.57 0.43
N SER A 281 -10.98 -1.74 1.17
CA SER A 281 -12.20 -2.40 0.71
C SER A 281 -13.45 -1.52 0.96
N GLU A 282 -14.58 -1.83 0.32
CA GLU A 282 -15.83 -1.06 0.48
C GLU A 282 -16.43 -1.13 1.90
N SER A 283 -15.97 -2.05 2.75
CA SER A 283 -16.30 -2.08 4.17
C SER A 283 -15.15 -2.70 4.97
N ASP A 284 -14.82 -2.12 6.14
CA ASP A 284 -13.80 -2.65 7.07
C ASP A 284 -14.07 -4.12 7.53
N PHE A 285 -15.24 -4.67 7.18
CA PHE A 285 -15.68 -6.04 7.48
C PHE A 285 -16.04 -6.87 6.23
N SER A 286 -15.65 -6.45 5.02
CA SER A 286 -16.06 -7.12 3.78
C SER A 286 -15.57 -8.57 3.74
N ARG A 287 -16.52 -9.49 4.01
CA ARG A 287 -16.40 -10.90 3.63
C ARG A 287 -16.16 -10.96 2.13
N ARG A 288 -15.27 -11.86 1.71
CA ARG A 288 -14.92 -12.19 0.32
C ARG A 288 -16.16 -12.23 -0.58
N THR A 289 -16.53 -11.11 -1.18
CA THR A 289 -17.36 -11.06 -2.38
C THR A 289 -16.44 -11.53 -3.48
N GLY A 290 -16.61 -12.79 -3.92
CA GLY A 290 -15.70 -13.40 -4.88
C GLY A 290 -15.46 -12.47 -6.08
N SER A 291 -14.18 -12.35 -6.46
CA SER A 291 -13.59 -11.62 -7.61
C SER A 291 -13.03 -10.20 -7.42
N GLU A 292 -13.17 -9.52 -6.28
CA GLU A 292 -12.53 -8.21 -6.07
C GLU A 292 -11.21 -8.34 -5.29
N ASN A 293 -10.10 -8.00 -5.92
CA ASN A 293 -8.76 -7.92 -5.29
C ASN A 293 -8.63 -6.57 -4.58
N ASP A 294 -8.69 -6.57 -3.25
CA ASP A 294 -8.54 -5.33 -2.46
C ASP A 294 -7.07 -4.88 -2.46
N LEU A 295 -6.84 -3.58 -2.62
CA LEU A 295 -5.52 -2.98 -2.51
C LEU A 295 -5.02 -3.14 -1.06
N THR A 296 -3.88 -3.82 -0.89
CA THR A 296 -3.26 -4.05 0.42
C THR A 296 -1.90 -3.37 0.52
N TYR A 297 -1.64 -2.68 1.62
CA TYR A 297 -0.39 -1.94 1.83
C TYR A 297 0.01 -1.83 3.30
N VAL A 298 1.30 -1.62 3.53
CA VAL A 298 1.81 -1.23 4.84
C VAL A 298 1.45 0.24 5.11
N PHE A 299 1.05 0.57 6.33
CA PHE A 299 0.72 1.94 6.70
C PHE A 299 1.23 2.31 8.09
N THR A 300 1.43 3.60 8.27
CA THR A 300 1.59 4.25 9.57
C THR A 300 0.57 5.39 9.68
N SER A 301 0.36 5.90 10.88
CA SER A 301 -0.56 7.03 11.09
C SER A 301 0.09 8.17 11.85
N TYR A 302 -0.53 9.33 11.71
CA TYR A 302 -0.19 10.53 12.45
C TYR A 302 -1.45 11.15 13.06
N SER A 303 -1.24 11.94 14.10
CA SER A 303 -2.21 12.86 14.67
C SER A 303 -1.54 14.21 14.90
N VAL A 304 -2.31 15.28 14.83
CA VAL A 304 -1.86 16.61 15.26
C VAL A 304 -2.48 16.90 16.62
N GLU A 305 -1.67 16.86 17.67
CA GLU A 305 -2.09 17.08 19.06
C GLU A 305 -1.18 18.11 19.71
N ASN A 306 -1.76 19.07 20.45
CA ASN A 306 -1.02 20.09 21.19
C ASN A 306 0.03 20.81 20.33
N GLU A 307 -0.33 21.17 19.09
CA GLU A 307 0.52 21.84 18.10
C GLU A 307 1.71 21.00 17.58
N GLN A 308 1.80 19.72 17.96
CA GLN A 308 2.86 18.81 17.53
C GLN A 308 2.29 17.70 16.65
N ILE A 309 3.08 17.30 15.67
CA ILE A 309 2.77 16.14 14.83
C ILE A 309 3.26 14.93 15.59
N LYS A 310 2.35 14.05 15.97
CA LYS A 310 2.68 12.75 16.53
C LYS A 310 2.58 11.73 15.42
N LEU A 311 3.70 11.12 15.07
CA LEU A 311 3.80 10.07 14.07
C LEU A 311 4.13 8.75 14.76
N VAL A 312 3.48 7.65 14.36
CA VAL A 312 3.90 6.31 14.79
C VAL A 312 5.30 6.01 14.22
N PRO A 313 6.31 5.78 15.08
CA PRO A 313 7.67 5.48 14.62
C PRO A 313 7.74 4.19 13.79
N LEU A 314 8.64 4.14 12.81
CA LEU A 314 8.95 2.96 12.01
C LEU A 314 9.39 1.78 12.88
N GLN A 315 10.06 2.04 14.01
CA GLN A 315 10.41 0.99 14.97
C GLN A 315 9.16 0.32 15.57
N GLU A 316 8.12 1.09 15.89
CA GLU A 316 6.87 0.53 16.42
C GLU A 316 6.07 -0.18 15.33
N LEU A 317 6.10 0.32 14.09
CA LEU A 317 5.58 -0.40 12.93
C LEU A 317 6.29 -1.75 12.75
N ASP A 318 7.63 -1.79 12.78
CA ASP A 318 8.40 -3.03 12.61
C ASP A 318 8.09 -4.05 13.72
N LYS A 319 7.96 -3.60 14.98
CA LYS A 319 7.50 -4.43 16.11
C LYS A 319 6.07 -4.95 15.92
N CYS A 320 5.15 -4.10 15.46
CA CYS A 320 3.78 -4.50 15.19
C CYS A 320 3.74 -5.63 14.15
N LEU A 321 4.47 -5.43 13.05
CA LEU A 321 4.59 -6.40 11.96
C LEU A 321 5.32 -7.67 12.39
N GLN A 322 6.29 -7.59 13.30
CA GLN A 322 6.91 -8.74 13.93
C GLN A 322 5.90 -9.58 14.70
N GLY A 323 5.14 -8.95 15.61
CA GLY A 323 4.13 -9.64 16.42
C GLY A 323 3.11 -10.37 15.55
N PHE A 324 2.65 -9.72 14.47
CA PHE A 324 1.75 -10.36 13.51
C PHE A 324 2.41 -11.54 12.78
N THR A 325 3.67 -11.41 12.37
CA THR A 325 4.43 -12.52 11.75
C THR A 325 4.53 -13.72 12.69
N GLU A 326 4.82 -13.47 13.97
CA GLU A 326 4.92 -14.51 15.00
C GLU A 326 3.58 -15.22 15.22
N ASP A 327 2.48 -14.48 15.37
CA ASP A 327 1.14 -15.03 15.56
C ASP A 327 0.67 -15.90 14.37
N MET A 328 1.09 -15.58 13.14
CA MET A 328 0.81 -16.42 11.97
C MET A 328 1.68 -17.68 11.91
N SER A 329 2.88 -17.64 12.48
CA SER A 329 3.90 -18.68 12.34
C SER A 329 3.84 -19.82 13.36
N GLY A 330 3.12 -19.69 14.49
CA GLY A 330 3.33 -20.63 15.60
C GLY A 330 2.20 -20.88 16.59
N VAL A 331 1.81 -22.17 16.68
CA VAL A 331 1.66 -22.97 17.92
C VAL A 331 0.60 -22.58 18.97
N LYS A 332 0.02 -21.38 18.96
CA LYS A 332 -1.17 -21.08 19.78
C LYS A 332 -2.39 -21.80 19.17
N LEU A 333 -3.21 -22.44 20.01
CA LEU A 333 -4.42 -23.23 19.72
C LEU A 333 -5.56 -22.50 18.96
N ARG A 334 -5.27 -21.44 18.20
CA ARG A 334 -6.18 -20.88 17.20
C ARG A 334 -5.70 -21.32 15.83
N LYS A 335 -6.59 -21.92 15.05
CA LYS A 335 -6.34 -22.31 13.66
C LYS A 335 -5.57 -21.19 12.96
N PRO A 336 -4.41 -21.48 12.35
CA PRO A 336 -3.70 -20.46 11.59
C PRO A 336 -4.62 -20.02 10.45
N ALA A 337 -4.64 -18.72 10.16
CA ALA A 337 -5.31 -18.15 8.99
C ALA A 337 -4.72 -18.66 7.65
N SER A 338 -3.84 -19.66 7.69
CA SER A 338 -2.85 -20.07 6.68
C SER A 338 -3.36 -21.09 5.64
N THR A 339 -4.59 -21.59 5.74
CA THR A 339 -5.12 -22.50 4.70
C THR A 339 -5.64 -21.76 3.47
N ASP A 340 -5.77 -20.44 3.52
CA ASP A 340 -6.19 -19.62 2.40
C ASP A 340 -5.14 -18.55 2.12
N LYS A 341 -4.55 -18.60 0.92
CA LYS A 341 -3.39 -17.77 0.52
C LYS A 341 -3.68 -16.27 0.56
N GLU A 342 -4.96 -15.88 0.67
CA GLU A 342 -5.44 -14.49 0.66
C GLU A 342 -6.10 -14.08 1.99
N SER A 343 -6.25 -15.00 2.94
CA SER A 343 -6.99 -14.78 4.21
C SER A 343 -6.27 -13.85 5.19
N PHE A 344 -4.94 -13.85 5.19
CA PHE A 344 -4.13 -13.01 6.08
C PHE A 344 -3.98 -11.56 5.59
N LEU A 345 -4.65 -11.20 4.50
CA LEU A 345 -4.76 -9.83 4.00
C LEU A 345 -6.19 -9.30 4.17
N ARG A 346 -7.02 -9.88 5.03
CA ARG A 346 -8.37 -9.35 5.36
C ARG A 346 -8.69 -9.63 6.84
N PRO A 347 -9.21 -8.66 7.61
CA PRO A 347 -9.63 -7.30 7.24
C PRO A 347 -8.48 -6.26 7.20
N GLY A 348 -7.23 -6.70 7.35
CA GLY A 348 -6.10 -5.83 7.68
C GLY A 348 -5.71 -6.01 9.15
N TYR A 349 -4.51 -5.58 9.50
CA TYR A 349 -3.91 -5.77 10.82
C TYR A 349 -3.31 -4.46 11.29
N SER A 350 -3.67 -4.04 12.50
CA SER A 350 -3.15 -2.81 13.08
C SER A 350 -2.84 -2.96 14.56
N CYS A 351 -1.73 -2.38 15.00
CA CYS A 351 -1.42 -2.18 16.41
C CYS A 351 -1.70 -0.73 16.79
N SER A 352 -2.24 -0.49 17.98
CA SER A 352 -2.42 0.87 18.53
C SER A 352 -1.26 1.20 19.46
N LEU A 353 -0.73 2.42 19.36
CA LEU A 353 0.36 2.89 20.23
C LEU A 353 -0.12 3.12 21.68
N ASN A 354 -1.41 3.39 21.85
CA ASN A 354 -2.11 3.43 23.13
C ASN A 354 -3.37 2.54 23.04
N PRO A 355 -3.33 1.25 23.41
CA PRO A 355 -4.56 0.46 23.47
C PRO A 355 -5.50 1.06 24.53
N PRO A 356 -6.82 1.12 24.28
CA PRO A 356 -7.77 1.53 25.32
C PRO A 356 -7.61 0.62 26.55
N PRO A 357 -7.82 1.14 27.77
CA PRO A 357 -7.73 0.32 28.97
C PRO A 357 -8.67 -0.88 28.84
N VAL A 358 -8.12 -2.09 29.04
CA VAL A 358 -8.90 -3.32 29.09
C VAL A 358 -10.00 -3.12 30.13
N PRO A 359 -11.29 -3.29 29.81
CA PRO A 359 -12.32 -3.22 30.81
C PRO A 359 -12.01 -4.28 31.87
N THR A 360 -11.66 -3.83 33.07
CA THR A 360 -11.59 -4.70 34.25
C THR A 360 -12.93 -5.39 34.36
N ALA A 361 -12.92 -6.72 34.30
CA ALA A 361 -14.10 -7.52 34.55
C ALA A 361 -14.80 -6.98 35.79
N ALA A 362 -16.05 -6.54 35.63
CA ALA A 362 -16.87 -6.14 36.76
C ALA A 362 -16.96 -7.35 37.71
N ASN A 363 -16.50 -7.17 38.94
CA ASN A 363 -16.68 -8.12 40.03
C ASN A 363 -18.15 -8.22 40.41
#